data_AF-A0A0F4LCV0-F1
#
_entry.id   AF-A0A0F4LCV0-F1
#
_cell.length_a   1.000
_cell.length_b   1.000
_cell.length_c   1.000
_cell.angle_alpha   90.00
_cell.angle_beta   90.00
_cell.angle_gamma   90.00
#
_symmetry.space_group_name_H-M   'P 1'
#
loop_
_entity.id
_entity.type
_entity.pdbx_description
1 polymer ?
#
loop_
_entity_poly.entity_id
_entity_poly.type
_entity_poly.pdbx_seq_one_letter_code
_entity_poly.pdbx_strand_id
1 'polypeptide(L)'
;MKQYQFTGLGINERGDSAYLPPEAMFIETDDVGVPIEDQIDGYQTLNVTGRELMPYSVSSQAVSGYDGELFLGADLPKRELTIKYQLIASSDQEYREKFARLNYLLSPKQMHFYFFDDPQFEYVGTLSGATNPNPGTNVVNSEFTITLLDPFKRLKNKTIYRGRQSIRINEPAYYPTVPDKIELTIKSANNHLEITNFEQTISLTGSFSVGDKVTIDFTGDAQILLNSVNRLDLLNLNSDFENFAVKQGSVITCSNSSNLTLQLRRKEL
;
A
#
# COMPACT_ATOMS: atom_id res chain seq x y z
N MET A 1 8.26 36.43 17.49
CA MET A 1 8.66 36.56 16.07
C MET A 1 9.63 35.43 15.76
N LYS A 2 9.24 34.45 14.94
CA LYS A 2 10.20 33.49 14.38
C LYS A 2 10.83 34.16 13.16
N GLN A 3 12.14 34.38 13.20
CA GLN A 3 12.91 34.89 12.07
C GLN A 3 12.91 33.82 10.97
N TYR A 4 12.52 34.23 9.76
CA TYR A 4 12.80 33.47 8.55
C TYR A 4 14.31 33.50 8.30
N GLN A 5 14.94 32.32 8.17
CA GLN A 5 16.29 32.20 7.63
C GLN A 5 16.21 32.07 6.12
N PHE A 6 16.88 32.99 5.40
CA PHE A 6 17.15 32.85 3.98
C PHE A 6 18.34 31.90 3.80
N THR A 7 18.14 30.75 3.18
CA THR A 7 19.22 29.91 2.66
C THR A 7 19.53 30.33 1.22
N GLY A 8 20.81 30.59 0.95
CA GLY A 8 21.29 31.27 -0.24
C GLY A 8 21.12 30.51 -1.56
N LEU A 9 21.22 31.26 -2.66
CA LEU A 9 21.19 30.83 -4.06
C LEU A 9 22.48 30.06 -4.44
N GLY A 10 22.65 28.85 -3.91
CA GLY A 10 23.69 27.92 -4.34
C GLY A 10 23.31 27.22 -5.65
N ILE A 11 24.27 27.07 -6.55
CA ILE A 11 24.16 26.26 -7.77
C ILE A 11 24.13 24.77 -7.39
N ASN A 12 23.15 24.04 -7.95
CA ASN A 12 22.73 22.70 -7.57
C ASN A 12 23.83 21.63 -7.65
N GLU A 13 24.00 20.85 -6.56
CA GLU A 13 24.56 19.50 -6.63
C GLU A 13 23.42 18.50 -6.36
N ARG A 14 23.28 17.53 -7.28
CA ARG A 14 22.14 16.60 -7.39
C ARG A 14 22.08 15.65 -6.19
N GLY A 15 20.91 15.53 -5.54
CA GLY A 15 20.66 14.52 -4.50
C GLY A 15 20.70 15.00 -3.04
N ASP A 16 20.72 16.31 -2.76
CA ASP A 16 20.62 16.82 -1.39
C ASP A 16 19.15 16.88 -0.92
N SER A 17 18.83 16.18 0.18
CA SER A 17 17.46 16.11 0.73
C SER A 17 16.91 17.47 1.17
N ALA A 18 17.77 18.49 1.24
CA ALA A 18 17.45 19.84 1.66
C ALA A 18 16.57 20.63 0.66
N TYR A 19 16.30 20.13 -0.55
CA TYR A 19 15.57 20.86 -1.58
C TYR A 19 14.38 20.15 -2.24
N LEU A 20 14.03 18.93 -1.82
CA LEU A 20 12.83 18.26 -2.33
C LEU A 20 11.55 18.94 -1.81
N PRO A 21 10.52 19.11 -2.65
CA PRO A 21 9.24 19.60 -2.18
C PRO A 21 8.65 18.64 -1.12
N PRO A 22 7.91 19.14 -0.12
CA PRO A 22 7.38 18.31 0.97
C PRO A 22 6.52 17.13 0.49
N GLU A 23 5.86 17.29 -0.65
CA GLU A 23 4.98 16.26 -1.24
C GLU A 23 5.60 15.62 -2.50
N ALA A 24 6.93 15.63 -2.62
CA ALA A 24 7.63 15.03 -3.76
C ALA A 24 7.20 13.58 -3.96
N MET A 25 6.92 13.20 -5.21
CA MET A 25 6.52 11.85 -5.59
C MET A 25 7.74 11.02 -5.97
N PHE A 26 7.93 9.89 -5.30
CA PHE A 26 8.97 8.91 -5.58
C PHE A 26 8.37 7.74 -6.35
N ILE A 27 8.91 7.46 -7.54
CA ILE A 27 8.54 6.27 -8.30
C ILE A 27 9.49 5.13 -7.89
N GLU A 28 8.93 3.99 -7.52
CA GLU A 28 9.71 2.83 -7.11
C GLU A 28 9.97 1.92 -8.31
N THR A 29 11.24 1.64 -8.56
CA THR A 29 11.69 0.64 -9.53
C THR A 29 12.75 -0.23 -8.86
N ASP A 30 12.60 -1.55 -8.92
CA ASP A 30 13.54 -2.50 -8.33
C ASP A 30 13.89 -2.20 -6.85
N ASP A 31 12.87 -1.93 -6.02
CA ASP A 31 12.99 -1.55 -4.60
C ASP A 31 13.75 -0.24 -4.30
N VAL A 32 14.02 0.57 -5.34
CA VAL A 32 14.62 1.90 -5.20
C VAL A 32 13.60 2.96 -5.61
N GLY A 33 13.24 3.83 -4.66
CA GLY A 33 12.45 5.02 -4.93
C GLY A 33 13.32 6.17 -5.41
N VAL A 34 12.99 6.76 -6.56
CA VAL A 34 13.67 7.96 -7.07
C VAL A 34 12.63 9.07 -7.28
N PRO A 35 12.84 10.28 -6.72
CA PRO A 35 11.89 11.38 -6.90
C PRO A 35 11.91 11.86 -8.35
N ILE A 36 10.76 12.30 -8.86
CA ILE A 36 10.67 12.79 -10.25
C ILE A 36 11.55 14.04 -10.45
N GLU A 37 11.67 14.85 -9.41
CA GLU A 37 12.52 16.04 -9.33
C GLU A 37 13.98 15.76 -9.67
N ASP A 38 14.54 14.63 -9.22
CA ASP A 38 15.92 14.25 -9.51
C ASP A 38 16.09 13.68 -10.93
N GLN A 39 14.99 13.22 -11.53
CA GLN A 39 14.98 12.58 -12.84
C GLN A 39 14.68 13.56 -13.99
N ILE A 40 14.05 14.68 -13.69
CA ILE A 40 13.67 15.72 -14.64
C ILE A 40 14.03 17.07 -14.04
N ASP A 41 15.14 17.65 -14.49
CA ASP A 41 15.52 19.00 -14.06
C ASP A 41 14.41 20.01 -14.36
N GLY A 42 14.16 20.95 -13.46
CA GLY A 42 13.07 21.93 -13.58
C GLY A 42 11.66 21.35 -13.38
N TYR A 43 11.50 20.06 -13.02
CA TYR A 43 10.24 19.51 -12.51
C TYR A 43 10.14 19.76 -11.01
N GLN A 44 8.96 20.15 -10.53
CA GLN A 44 8.69 20.27 -9.10
C GLN A 44 7.25 19.87 -8.78
N THR A 45 7.05 18.95 -7.83
CA THR A 45 5.73 18.70 -7.26
C THR A 45 5.30 19.90 -6.40
N LEU A 46 4.11 20.45 -6.69
CA LEU A 46 3.56 21.63 -6.01
C LEU A 46 2.62 21.24 -4.87
N ASN A 47 1.72 20.29 -5.15
CA ASN A 47 0.84 19.66 -4.15
C ASN A 47 0.19 18.41 -4.74
N VAL A 48 -0.34 17.59 -3.85
CA VAL A 48 -0.99 16.32 -4.12
C VAL A 48 -2.28 16.27 -3.31
N THR A 49 -3.41 16.10 -3.99
CA THR A 49 -4.73 16.01 -3.34
C THR A 49 -5.34 14.64 -3.51
N GLY A 50 -6.23 14.27 -2.59
CA GLY A 50 -6.97 13.01 -2.63
C GLY A 50 -6.36 11.95 -1.72
N ARG A 51 -5.34 12.29 -0.93
CA ARG A 51 -4.66 11.42 0.05
C ARG A 51 -5.22 11.56 1.48
N GLU A 52 -6.18 12.46 1.66
CA GLU A 52 -6.74 12.82 2.95
C GLU A 52 -8.00 11.98 3.24
N LEU A 53 -9.16 12.62 3.37
CA LEU A 53 -10.42 11.93 3.63
C LEU A 53 -10.93 11.21 2.37
N MET A 54 -11.26 9.93 2.54
CA MET A 54 -11.89 9.13 1.51
C MET A 54 -13.37 8.88 1.83
N PRO A 55 -14.30 9.47 1.05
CA PRO A 55 -15.72 9.21 1.23
C PRO A 55 -16.11 7.83 0.69
N TYR A 56 -17.12 7.23 1.31
CA TYR A 56 -17.79 6.05 0.76
C TYR A 56 -18.75 6.45 -0.36
N SER A 57 -18.90 5.57 -1.35
CA SER A 57 -20.01 5.64 -2.31
C SER A 57 -21.26 5.06 -1.64
N VAL A 58 -22.15 5.94 -1.19
CA VAL A 58 -23.39 5.55 -0.49
C VAL A 58 -24.49 5.22 -1.49
N SER A 59 -25.11 4.05 -1.32
CA SER A 59 -26.30 3.62 -2.04
C SER A 59 -27.52 3.81 -1.14
N SER A 60 -28.53 4.51 -1.66
CA SER A 60 -29.77 4.81 -0.95
C SER A 60 -30.99 4.82 -1.86
N GLN A 61 -32.18 4.71 -1.28
CA GLN A 61 -33.44 4.68 -2.00
C GLN A 61 -34.54 5.49 -1.29
N ALA A 62 -35.17 6.41 -2.00
CA ALA A 62 -36.36 7.11 -1.52
C ALA A 62 -37.58 6.16 -1.48
N VAL A 63 -38.38 6.25 -0.41
CA VAL A 63 -39.62 5.48 -0.23
C VAL A 63 -40.80 6.44 -0.23
N SER A 64 -41.78 6.20 -1.11
CA SER A 64 -42.96 7.07 -1.24
C SER A 64 -43.72 7.16 0.09
N GLY A 65 -44.07 8.40 0.48
CA GLY A 65 -44.79 8.68 1.72
C GLY A 65 -43.90 8.89 2.95
N TYR A 66 -42.58 8.87 2.80
CA TYR A 66 -41.62 9.14 3.88
C TYR A 66 -40.65 10.27 3.48
N ASP A 67 -40.26 11.09 4.45
CA ASP A 67 -39.17 12.05 4.29
C ASP A 67 -37.81 11.34 4.43
N GLY A 68 -36.87 11.63 3.54
CA GLY A 68 -35.52 11.04 3.53
C GLY A 68 -35.39 9.78 2.66
N GLU A 69 -34.31 9.02 2.86
CA GLU A 69 -33.98 7.83 2.07
C GLU A 69 -33.52 6.66 2.96
N LEU A 70 -33.78 5.44 2.48
CA LEU A 70 -33.29 4.20 3.09
C LEU A 70 -31.85 3.94 2.65
N PHE A 71 -30.95 3.67 3.60
CA PHE A 71 -29.59 3.23 3.33
C PHE A 71 -29.56 1.78 2.84
N LEU A 72 -28.95 1.55 1.68
CA LEU A 72 -28.80 0.22 1.08
C LEU A 72 -27.38 -0.33 1.25
N GLY A 73 -26.36 0.52 1.27
CA GLY A 73 -24.97 0.09 1.38
C GLY A 73 -23.98 1.22 1.18
N ALA A 74 -22.71 0.94 1.43
CA ALA A 74 -21.61 1.87 1.25
C ALA A 74 -20.31 1.12 0.96
N ASP A 75 -19.67 1.46 -0.15
CA ASP A 75 -18.43 0.85 -0.59
C ASP A 75 -17.34 1.90 -0.78
N LEU A 76 -16.08 1.52 -0.55
CA LEU A 76 -14.95 2.39 -0.88
C LEU A 76 -14.72 2.34 -2.39
N PRO A 77 -14.88 3.46 -3.11
CA PRO A 77 -14.61 3.49 -4.55
C PRO A 77 -13.11 3.38 -4.84
N LYS A 78 -12.75 3.28 -6.12
CA LYS A 78 -11.38 3.58 -6.57
C LYS A 78 -10.97 4.98 -6.08
N ARG A 79 -9.68 5.15 -5.79
CA ARG A 79 -9.14 6.44 -5.34
C ARG A 79 -8.42 7.14 -6.48
N GLU A 80 -8.53 8.46 -6.55
CA GLU A 80 -7.84 9.28 -7.54
C GLU A 80 -6.97 10.30 -6.80
N LEU A 81 -5.67 10.29 -7.10
CA LEU A 81 -4.73 11.27 -6.59
C LEU A 81 -4.41 12.25 -7.71
N THR A 82 -4.56 13.54 -7.43
CA THR A 82 -4.21 14.61 -8.38
C THR A 82 -2.91 15.25 -7.94
N ILE A 83 -1.90 15.16 -8.80
CA ILE A 83 -0.56 15.68 -8.58
C ILE A 83 -0.43 16.95 -9.40
N LYS A 84 -0.32 18.09 -8.74
CA LYS A 84 0.00 19.37 -9.38
C LYS A 84 1.50 19.55 -9.43
N TYR A 85 2.01 19.95 -10.59
CA TYR A 85 3.43 20.09 -10.81
C TYR A 85 3.75 21.35 -11.62
N GLN A 86 4.99 21.79 -11.51
CA GLN A 86 5.63 22.74 -12.40
C GLN A 86 6.66 22.03 -13.26
N LEU A 87 6.80 22.45 -14.53
CA LEU A 87 7.89 22.05 -15.40
C LEU A 87 8.48 23.28 -16.10
N ILE A 88 9.77 23.51 -15.89
CA ILE A 88 10.56 24.60 -16.49
C ILE A 88 11.52 24.01 -17.52
N ALA A 89 11.55 24.58 -18.72
CA ALA A 89 12.55 24.29 -19.75
C ALA A 89 13.07 25.59 -20.39
N SER A 90 14.34 25.59 -20.79
CA SER A 90 15.01 26.75 -21.38
C SER A 90 14.80 26.84 -22.90
N SER A 91 14.42 25.74 -23.54
CA SER A 91 14.16 25.67 -24.98
C SER A 91 12.99 24.74 -25.32
N ASP A 92 12.42 24.89 -26.51
CA ASP A 92 11.33 24.04 -26.99
C ASP A 92 11.77 22.58 -27.10
N GLN A 93 13.03 22.32 -27.48
CA GLN A 93 13.58 20.97 -27.56
C GLN A 93 13.63 20.33 -26.16
N GLU A 94 14.22 21.02 -25.19
CA GLU A 94 14.31 20.57 -23.80
C GLU A 94 12.91 20.33 -23.21
N TYR A 95 11.95 21.21 -23.52
CA TYR A 95 10.56 21.04 -23.13
C TYR A 95 9.97 19.71 -23.63
N ARG A 96 10.21 19.34 -24.90
CA ARG A 96 9.76 18.05 -25.45
C ARG A 96 10.47 16.86 -24.82
N GLU A 97 11.77 16.96 -24.59
CA GLU A 97 12.56 15.90 -23.95
C GLU A 97 12.11 15.65 -22.51
N LYS A 98 11.85 16.70 -21.72
CA LYS A 98 11.33 16.59 -20.35
C LYS A 98 9.94 15.97 -20.31
N PHE A 99 9.04 16.35 -21.21
CA PHE A 99 7.72 15.69 -21.31
C PHE A 99 7.82 14.23 -21.77
N ALA A 100 8.73 13.91 -22.70
CA ALA A 100 8.98 12.52 -23.09
C ALA A 100 9.49 11.70 -21.89
N ARG A 101 10.37 12.27 -21.06
CA ARG A 101 10.84 11.63 -19.83
C ARG A 101 9.71 11.46 -18.82
N LEU A 102 8.88 12.48 -18.59
CA LEU A 102 7.75 12.40 -17.66
C LEU A 102 6.75 11.31 -18.10
N ASN A 103 6.43 11.25 -19.39
CA ASN A 103 5.58 10.21 -19.96
C ASN A 103 6.19 8.81 -19.77
N TYR A 104 7.49 8.66 -19.94
CA TYR A 104 8.17 7.38 -19.71
C TYR A 104 8.08 6.96 -18.24
N LEU A 105 8.36 7.88 -17.30
CA LEU A 105 8.29 7.60 -15.86
C LEU A 105 6.89 7.19 -15.40
N LEU A 106 5.86 7.81 -15.95
CA LEU A 106 4.45 7.54 -15.61
C LEU A 106 3.79 6.48 -16.51
N SER A 107 4.55 5.87 -17.43
CA SER A 107 4.04 4.84 -18.35
C SER A 107 3.69 3.49 -17.72
N PRO A 108 4.33 3.03 -16.62
CA PRO A 108 4.00 1.72 -16.05
C PRO A 108 2.55 1.68 -15.52
N LYS A 109 1.89 0.55 -15.78
CA LYS A 109 0.56 0.26 -15.21
C LYS A 109 0.75 -0.31 -13.81
N GLN A 110 -0.13 0.05 -12.88
CA GLN A 110 0.01 -0.34 -11.47
C GLN A 110 1.43 -0.04 -10.94
N MET A 111 1.92 1.17 -11.23
CA MET A 111 3.21 1.63 -10.74
C MET A 111 3.17 1.80 -9.22
N HIS A 112 4.28 1.46 -8.61
CA HIS A 112 4.53 1.58 -7.18
C HIS A 112 5.17 2.94 -6.90
N PHE A 113 4.65 3.68 -5.94
CA PHE A 113 5.15 5.02 -5.60
C PHE A 113 4.80 5.40 -4.17
N TYR A 114 5.53 6.38 -3.65
CA TYR A 114 5.26 6.99 -2.34
C TYR A 114 5.53 8.49 -2.37
N PHE A 115 5.19 9.17 -1.29
CA PHE A 115 5.40 10.61 -1.14
C PHE A 115 6.41 10.90 -0.04
N PHE A 116 7.14 12.01 -0.19
CA PHE A 116 8.20 12.39 0.74
C PHE A 116 7.70 12.65 2.16
N ASP A 117 6.47 13.16 2.30
CA ASP A 117 5.80 13.39 3.58
C ASP A 117 5.30 12.11 4.26
N ASP A 118 5.18 11.00 3.52
CA ASP A 118 4.71 9.70 4.03
C ASP A 118 5.54 8.51 3.47
N PRO A 119 6.86 8.44 3.78
CA PRO A 119 7.78 7.52 3.11
C PRO A 119 7.67 6.06 3.58
N GLN A 120 6.89 5.80 4.63
CA GLN A 120 6.70 4.46 5.18
C GLN A 120 5.65 3.65 4.41
N PHE A 121 4.82 4.33 3.65
CA PHE A 121 3.71 3.76 2.90
C PHE A 121 3.94 3.84 1.40
N GLU A 122 3.31 2.93 0.69
CA GLU A 122 3.34 2.81 -0.75
C GLU A 122 1.91 2.79 -1.29
N TYR A 123 1.76 3.38 -2.47
CA TYR A 123 0.57 3.34 -3.30
C TYR A 123 0.85 2.55 -4.58
N VAL A 124 -0.20 1.92 -5.10
CA VAL A 124 -0.18 1.24 -6.40
C VAL A 124 -1.25 1.87 -7.28
N GLY A 125 -0.86 2.43 -8.41
CA GLY A 125 -1.78 3.20 -9.25
C GLY A 125 -1.38 3.27 -10.71
N THR A 126 -2.23 3.85 -11.54
CA THR A 126 -1.97 4.05 -12.97
C THR A 126 -2.31 5.48 -13.36
N LEU A 127 -1.45 6.13 -14.16
CA LEU A 127 -1.74 7.41 -14.78
C LEU A 127 -3.04 7.28 -15.61
N SER A 128 -4.06 8.06 -15.25
CA SER A 128 -5.41 7.95 -15.82
C SER A 128 -5.95 9.25 -16.40
N GLY A 129 -5.37 10.39 -16.02
CA GLY A 129 -5.76 11.70 -16.51
C GLY A 129 -4.56 12.65 -16.54
N ALA A 130 -4.61 13.62 -17.44
CA ALA A 130 -3.65 14.72 -17.50
C ALA A 130 -4.32 15.96 -18.07
N THR A 131 -4.00 17.12 -17.52
CA THR A 131 -4.44 18.41 -18.05
C THR A 131 -3.40 18.94 -19.04
N ASN A 132 -3.85 19.43 -20.19
CA ASN A 132 -2.96 20.06 -21.14
C ASN A 132 -2.44 21.38 -20.55
N PRO A 133 -1.11 21.57 -20.47
CA PRO A 133 -0.56 22.83 -20.02
C PRO A 133 -0.88 23.96 -21.00
N ASN A 134 -0.88 25.21 -20.51
CA ASN A 134 -1.08 26.38 -21.35
C ASN A 134 -0.04 26.42 -22.49
N PRO A 135 -0.48 26.59 -23.76
CA PRO A 135 0.44 26.62 -24.89
C PRO A 135 1.25 27.91 -24.94
N GLY A 136 2.37 27.89 -25.67
CA GLY A 136 3.17 29.09 -25.98
C GLY A 136 4.18 29.51 -24.90
N THR A 137 4.43 28.66 -23.91
CA THR A 137 5.46 28.85 -22.87
C THR A 137 6.17 27.53 -22.57
N ASN A 138 7.46 27.60 -22.25
CA ASN A 138 8.26 26.45 -21.77
C ASN A 138 8.31 26.36 -20.24
N VAL A 139 7.56 27.22 -19.55
CA VAL A 139 7.33 27.19 -18.11
C VAL A 139 5.84 26.96 -17.89
N VAL A 140 5.50 25.80 -17.36
CA VAL A 140 4.11 25.36 -17.22
C VAL A 140 3.82 24.87 -15.82
N ASN A 141 2.61 25.16 -15.35
CA ASN A 141 2.00 24.49 -14.21
C ASN A 141 0.86 23.65 -14.78
N SER A 142 0.80 22.38 -14.41
CA SER A 142 -0.29 21.49 -14.81
C SER A 142 -0.52 20.43 -13.75
N GLU A 143 -1.40 19.49 -14.04
CA GLU A 143 -1.72 18.39 -13.15
C GLU A 143 -1.96 17.09 -13.93
N PHE A 144 -1.72 15.99 -13.25
CA PHE A 144 -2.09 14.66 -13.71
C PHE A 144 -2.75 13.87 -12.58
N THR A 145 -3.53 12.87 -12.97
CA THR A 145 -4.29 12.02 -12.05
C THR A 145 -3.76 10.60 -12.12
N ILE A 146 -3.50 10.02 -10.95
CA ILE A 146 -3.23 8.60 -10.78
C ILE A 146 -4.46 7.95 -10.17
N THR A 147 -5.01 6.93 -10.81
CA THR A 147 -6.11 6.12 -10.27
C THR A 147 -5.55 4.87 -9.59
N LEU A 148 -6.02 4.62 -8.36
CA LEU A 148 -5.70 3.49 -7.52
C LEU A 148 -6.95 2.61 -7.43
N LEU A 149 -6.84 1.37 -7.92
CA LEU A 149 -7.95 0.41 -7.87
C LEU A 149 -8.15 -0.16 -6.47
N ASP A 150 -7.04 -0.43 -5.76
CA ASP A 150 -7.04 -0.61 -4.31
C ASP A 150 -6.83 0.78 -3.68
N PRO A 151 -7.83 1.35 -2.97
CA PRO A 151 -7.73 2.72 -2.46
C PRO A 151 -6.80 2.87 -1.26
N PHE A 152 -6.35 1.74 -0.68
CA PHE A 152 -5.49 1.74 0.49
C PHE A 152 -4.03 1.93 0.12
N LYS A 153 -3.30 2.71 0.93
CA LYS A 153 -1.84 2.66 0.99
C LYS A 153 -1.40 1.51 1.89
N ARG A 154 -0.22 0.94 1.65
CA ARG A 154 0.32 -0.18 2.44
C ARG A 154 1.70 0.14 2.99
N LEU A 155 2.00 -0.34 4.19
CA LEU A 155 3.37 -0.25 4.70
C LEU A 155 4.33 -0.95 3.74
N LYS A 156 5.47 -0.31 3.47
CA LYS A 156 6.56 -0.91 2.68
C LYS A 156 7.24 -2.02 3.46
N ASN A 157 7.57 -1.71 4.72
CA ASN A 157 8.26 -2.62 5.62
C ASN A 157 7.27 -3.45 6.43
N LYS A 158 7.55 -4.75 6.55
CA LYS A 158 6.71 -5.68 7.31
C LYS A 158 6.91 -5.45 8.81
N THR A 159 5.81 -5.39 9.55
CA THR A 159 5.86 -5.61 11.00
C THR A 159 5.91 -7.10 11.29
N ILE A 160 6.83 -7.50 12.16
CA ILE A 160 6.97 -8.89 12.61
C ILE A 160 6.46 -9.04 14.04
N TYR A 161 5.43 -9.86 14.20
CA TYR A 161 4.92 -10.30 15.48
C TYR A 161 5.45 -11.68 15.81
N ARG A 162 5.82 -11.91 17.07
CA ARG A 162 6.27 -13.21 17.56
C ARG A 162 5.52 -13.57 18.83
N GLY A 163 5.05 -14.80 18.89
CA GLY A 163 4.32 -15.35 20.01
C GLY A 163 4.59 -16.83 20.17
N ARG A 164 3.98 -17.42 21.20
CA ARG A 164 3.92 -18.87 21.34
C ARG A 164 2.63 -19.33 20.67
N GLN A 165 1.62 -19.68 21.46
CA GLN A 165 0.31 -20.09 20.97
C GLN A 165 -0.57 -18.92 20.50
N SER A 166 -0.23 -17.68 20.85
CA SER A 166 -1.02 -16.51 20.47
C SER A 166 -0.16 -15.28 20.16
N ILE A 167 -0.71 -14.43 19.31
CA ILE A 167 -0.20 -13.10 18.94
C ILE A 167 -1.35 -12.10 19.05
N ARG A 168 -1.08 -10.92 19.61
CA ARG A 168 -2.00 -9.79 19.57
C ARG A 168 -1.47 -8.69 18.64
N ILE A 169 -2.34 -8.20 17.77
CA ILE A 169 -2.04 -7.06 16.90
C ILE A 169 -2.27 -5.77 17.70
N ASN A 170 -1.18 -5.07 18.02
CA ASN A 170 -1.22 -3.86 18.84
C ASN A 170 -0.97 -2.57 18.03
N GLU A 171 -0.53 -2.68 16.78
CA GLU A 171 -0.31 -1.53 15.90
C GLU A 171 -1.63 -0.90 15.43
N PRO A 172 -1.59 0.32 14.88
CA PRO A 172 -2.76 1.00 14.33
C PRO A 172 -3.21 0.39 12.98
N ALA A 173 -3.41 -0.92 12.92
CA ALA A 173 -3.99 -1.62 11.78
C ALA A 173 -5.52 -1.49 11.83
N TYR A 174 -6.04 -0.28 11.57
CA TYR A 174 -7.47 0.02 11.74
C TYR A 174 -8.37 -0.74 10.75
N TYR A 175 -7.84 -1.07 9.57
CA TYR A 175 -8.57 -1.77 8.52
C TYR A 175 -8.20 -3.26 8.50
N PRO A 176 -9.18 -4.15 8.23
CA PRO A 176 -8.91 -5.57 8.04
C PRO A 176 -7.85 -5.80 6.96
N THR A 177 -6.71 -6.36 7.36
CA THR A 177 -5.54 -6.57 6.53
C THR A 177 -5.19 -8.05 6.50
N VAL A 178 -5.09 -8.63 5.32
CA VAL A 178 -4.54 -9.99 5.14
C VAL A 178 -3.05 -9.96 5.52
N PRO A 179 -2.57 -10.84 6.42
CA PRO A 179 -1.13 -10.95 6.72
C PRO A 179 -0.34 -11.27 5.46
N ASP A 180 0.94 -10.88 5.39
CA ASP A 180 1.80 -11.38 4.31
C ASP A 180 2.16 -12.84 4.52
N LYS A 181 2.43 -13.20 5.78
CA LYS A 181 2.97 -14.52 6.13
C LYS A 181 2.64 -14.90 7.56
N ILE A 182 2.31 -16.17 7.76
CA ILE A 182 2.21 -16.81 9.08
C ILE A 182 3.16 -18.00 9.11
N GLU A 183 4.00 -18.08 10.13
CA GLU A 183 4.95 -19.17 10.34
C GLU A 183 4.74 -19.82 11.69
N LEU A 184 4.71 -21.14 11.70
CA LEU A 184 4.54 -21.97 12.89
C LEU A 184 5.71 -22.94 13.00
N THR A 185 6.24 -23.09 14.20
CA THR A 185 7.09 -24.24 14.56
C THR A 185 6.35 -25.12 15.54
N ILE A 186 6.02 -26.34 15.14
CA ILE A 186 5.21 -27.29 15.91
C ILE A 186 5.97 -27.73 17.18
N LYS A 187 5.32 -27.64 18.35
CA LYS A 187 5.87 -28.09 19.64
C LYS A 187 5.19 -29.33 20.22
N SER A 188 4.04 -29.73 19.66
CA SER A 188 3.36 -30.98 19.99
C SER A 188 2.83 -31.62 18.71
N ALA A 189 3.11 -32.91 18.52
CA ALA A 189 2.62 -33.64 17.36
C ALA A 189 1.10 -33.65 17.30
N ASN A 190 0.54 -33.54 16.10
CA ASN A 190 -0.90 -33.51 15.85
C ASN A 190 -1.20 -33.89 14.40
N ASN A 191 -2.48 -34.10 14.10
CA ASN A 191 -2.98 -34.33 12.74
C ASN A 191 -3.90 -33.21 12.23
N HIS A 192 -4.13 -32.19 13.06
CA HIS A 192 -5.05 -31.10 12.80
C HIS A 192 -4.51 -29.81 13.39
N LEU A 193 -4.46 -28.75 12.57
CA LEU A 193 -3.93 -27.45 12.93
C LEU A 193 -4.95 -26.38 12.58
N GLU A 194 -5.31 -25.57 13.56
CA GLU A 194 -6.20 -24.42 13.36
C GLU A 194 -5.50 -23.15 13.78
N ILE A 195 -5.63 -22.13 12.95
CA ILE A 195 -5.14 -20.77 13.19
C ILE A 195 -6.35 -19.87 13.10
N THR A 196 -6.74 -19.26 14.20
CA THR A 196 -7.98 -18.49 14.27
C THR A 196 -7.74 -17.10 14.83
N ASN A 197 -8.47 -16.11 14.31
CA ASN A 197 -8.61 -14.77 14.89
C ASN A 197 -9.92 -14.61 15.68
N PHE A 198 -10.58 -15.74 16.01
CA PHE A 198 -11.94 -15.91 16.56
C PHE A 198 -13.10 -15.72 15.58
N GLU A 199 -12.95 -14.90 14.54
CA GLU A 199 -13.99 -14.69 13.53
C GLU A 199 -13.81 -15.62 12.33
N GLN A 200 -12.56 -15.94 11.99
CA GLN A 200 -12.12 -16.66 10.82
C GLN A 200 -11.08 -17.70 11.23
N THR A 201 -11.14 -18.87 10.61
CA THR A 201 -10.25 -19.98 10.95
C THR A 201 -9.60 -20.58 9.72
N ILE A 202 -8.27 -20.62 9.72
CA ILE A 202 -7.49 -21.41 8.78
C ILE A 202 -7.31 -22.80 9.35
N SER A 203 -7.69 -23.83 8.60
CA SER A 203 -7.73 -25.21 9.09
C SER A 203 -6.96 -26.14 8.17
N LEU A 204 -5.97 -26.85 8.72
CA LEU A 204 -5.11 -27.79 8.00
C LEU A 204 -5.19 -29.19 8.58
N THR A 205 -5.42 -30.20 7.75
CA THR A 205 -5.44 -31.62 8.14
C THR A 205 -4.25 -32.33 7.54
N GLY A 206 -3.47 -33.04 8.36
CA GLY A 206 -2.25 -33.69 7.92
C GLY A 206 -1.58 -34.53 8.99
N SER A 207 -0.26 -34.65 8.91
CA SER A 207 0.57 -35.22 9.98
C SER A 207 1.67 -34.23 10.29
N PHE A 208 1.66 -33.69 11.51
CA PHE A 208 2.57 -32.65 11.96
C PHE A 208 3.37 -33.18 13.15
N SER A 209 4.69 -33.20 13.01
CA SER A 209 5.64 -33.67 14.02
C SER A 209 6.28 -32.50 14.76
N VAL A 210 6.80 -32.76 15.96
CA VAL A 210 7.55 -31.75 16.73
C VAL A 210 8.75 -31.27 15.91
N GLY A 211 8.88 -29.95 15.77
CA GLY A 211 9.95 -29.33 14.99
C GLY A 211 9.57 -28.99 13.54
N ASP A 212 8.45 -29.50 13.03
CA ASP A 212 7.96 -29.14 11.70
C ASP A 212 7.70 -27.64 11.59
N LYS A 213 8.00 -27.10 10.41
CA LYS A 213 7.73 -25.71 10.05
C LYS A 213 6.56 -25.65 9.08
N VAL A 214 5.47 -25.02 9.51
CA VAL A 214 4.34 -24.69 8.64
C VAL A 214 4.44 -23.22 8.30
N THR A 215 4.48 -22.89 7.00
CA THR A 215 4.47 -21.51 6.50
C THR A 215 3.24 -21.32 5.64
N ILE A 216 2.47 -20.27 5.93
CA ILE A 216 1.35 -19.82 5.12
C ILE A 216 1.78 -18.48 4.53
N ASP A 217 1.98 -18.45 3.22
CA ASP A 217 2.34 -17.26 2.45
C ASP A 217 1.10 -16.76 1.72
N PHE A 218 0.67 -15.54 1.99
CA PHE A 218 -0.50 -14.92 1.35
C PHE A 218 -0.10 -14.00 0.20
N THR A 219 1.20 -13.88 -0.10
CA THR A 219 1.69 -12.99 -1.15
C THR A 219 1.74 -13.71 -2.50
N GLY A 220 1.48 -12.97 -3.58
CA GLY A 220 1.47 -13.52 -4.94
C GLY A 220 0.48 -14.68 -5.08
N ASP A 221 0.97 -15.82 -5.60
CA ASP A 221 0.23 -17.08 -5.59
C ASP A 221 0.31 -17.68 -4.18
N ALA A 222 -0.76 -17.54 -3.40
CA ALA A 222 -0.75 -17.94 -2.00
C ALA A 222 -0.39 -19.43 -1.81
N GLN A 223 0.46 -19.74 -0.83
CA GLN A 223 1.03 -21.08 -0.64
C GLN A 223 0.98 -21.53 0.81
N ILE A 224 0.86 -22.85 1.00
CA ILE A 224 1.07 -23.51 2.28
C ILE A 224 2.27 -24.42 2.13
N LEU A 225 3.30 -24.20 2.94
CA LEU A 225 4.54 -24.96 2.93
C LEU A 225 4.67 -25.74 4.23
N LEU A 226 4.95 -27.04 4.13
CA LEU A 226 5.41 -27.88 5.25
C LEU A 226 6.88 -28.21 5.00
N ASN A 227 7.76 -27.74 5.88
CA ASN A 227 9.21 -27.91 5.75
C ASN A 227 9.73 -27.49 4.35
N SER A 228 9.27 -26.33 3.87
CA SER A 228 9.59 -25.75 2.55
C SER A 228 9.04 -26.49 1.33
N VAL A 229 8.22 -27.53 1.52
CA VAL A 229 7.53 -28.23 0.44
C VAL A 229 6.10 -27.71 0.36
N ASN A 230 5.65 -27.32 -0.85
CA ASN A 230 4.27 -26.89 -1.06
C ASN A 230 3.31 -28.06 -0.80
N ARG A 231 2.35 -27.80 0.08
CA ARG A 231 1.36 -28.73 0.61
C ARG A 231 -0.01 -28.06 0.75
N LEU A 232 -0.44 -27.38 -0.31
CA LEU A 232 -1.79 -26.80 -0.41
C LEU A 232 -2.90 -27.86 -0.21
N ASP A 233 -2.60 -29.14 -0.49
CA ASP A 233 -3.49 -30.28 -0.23
C ASP A 233 -3.86 -30.47 1.25
N LEU A 234 -3.10 -29.89 2.18
CA LEU A 234 -3.42 -29.92 3.61
C LEU A 234 -4.59 -29.00 3.99
N LEU A 235 -4.93 -28.03 3.13
CA LEU A 235 -5.97 -27.05 3.41
C LEU A 235 -7.35 -27.68 3.39
N ASN A 236 -8.11 -27.51 4.48
CA ASN A 236 -9.49 -27.95 4.51
C ASN A 236 -10.39 -27.03 3.67
N LEU A 237 -11.37 -27.61 2.97
CA LEU A 237 -12.27 -26.87 2.08
C LEU A 237 -13.11 -25.80 2.80
N ASN A 238 -13.45 -26.03 4.08
CA ASN A 238 -14.24 -25.10 4.90
C ASN A 238 -13.38 -24.04 5.61
N SER A 239 -12.11 -23.90 5.21
CA SER A 239 -11.17 -22.95 5.81
C SER A 239 -11.39 -21.54 5.29
N ASP A 240 -11.31 -20.52 6.15
CA ASP A 240 -11.44 -19.10 5.79
C ASP A 240 -10.13 -18.53 5.20
N PHE A 241 -9.35 -19.35 4.51
CA PHE A 241 -8.00 -19.00 4.07
C PHE A 241 -7.97 -17.73 3.21
N GLU A 242 -8.88 -17.62 2.24
CA GLU A 242 -8.97 -16.48 1.32
C GLU A 242 -9.45 -15.20 1.99
N ASN A 243 -10.18 -15.32 3.10
CA ASN A 243 -10.80 -14.20 3.78
C ASN A 243 -10.05 -13.78 5.06
N PHE A 244 -9.03 -14.53 5.47
CA PHE A 244 -8.35 -14.34 6.74
C PHE A 244 -7.70 -12.95 6.84
N ALA A 245 -8.17 -12.13 7.78
CA ALA A 245 -7.69 -10.78 7.97
C ALA A 245 -7.49 -10.46 9.45
N VAL A 246 -6.60 -9.51 9.72
CA VAL A 246 -6.32 -9.03 11.08
C VAL A 246 -6.43 -7.52 11.14
N LYS A 247 -6.82 -7.00 12.30
CA LYS A 247 -6.89 -5.57 12.60
C LYS A 247 -6.38 -5.32 14.02
N GLN A 248 -6.26 -4.06 14.41
CA GLN A 248 -5.89 -3.68 15.76
C GLN A 248 -6.80 -4.38 16.78
N GLY A 249 -6.18 -4.99 17.79
CA GLY A 249 -6.87 -5.74 18.83
C GLY A 249 -7.14 -7.21 18.50
N SER A 250 -7.04 -7.63 17.23
CA SER A 250 -7.13 -9.04 16.85
C SER A 250 -6.11 -9.88 17.62
N VAL A 251 -6.55 -11.04 18.07
CA VAL A 251 -5.71 -12.05 18.72
C VAL A 251 -5.74 -13.29 17.84
N ILE A 252 -4.60 -13.58 17.23
CA ILE A 252 -4.41 -14.82 16.48
C ILE A 252 -4.01 -15.90 17.48
N THR A 253 -4.65 -17.05 17.43
CA THR A 253 -4.30 -18.22 18.23
C THR A 253 -4.09 -19.44 17.34
N CYS A 254 -3.27 -20.37 17.80
CA CYS A 254 -3.09 -21.67 17.18
C CYS A 254 -3.59 -22.76 18.13
N SER A 255 -4.36 -23.73 17.63
CA SER A 255 -4.93 -24.83 18.43
C SER A 255 -3.86 -25.72 19.10
N ASN A 256 -2.63 -25.69 18.59
CA ASN A 256 -1.51 -26.47 19.12
C ASN A 256 -0.41 -25.60 19.72
N SER A 257 0.33 -26.18 20.67
CA SER A 257 1.57 -25.58 21.15
C SER A 257 2.55 -25.41 19.99
N SER A 258 2.88 -24.15 19.72
CA SER A 258 3.73 -23.74 18.61
C SER A 258 4.45 -22.45 18.96
N ASN A 259 5.52 -22.14 18.23
CA ASN A 259 6.00 -20.76 18.12
C ASN A 259 5.36 -20.17 16.88
N LEU A 260 4.67 -19.04 17.04
CA LEU A 260 3.97 -18.33 15.98
C LEU A 260 4.75 -17.07 15.61
N THR A 261 4.92 -16.85 14.31
CA THR A 261 5.40 -15.58 13.75
C THR A 261 4.39 -15.11 12.71
N LEU A 262 4.07 -13.82 12.72
CA LEU A 262 3.19 -13.20 11.73
C LEU A 262 3.88 -11.97 11.16
N GLN A 263 3.86 -11.85 9.83
CA GLN A 263 4.36 -10.71 9.09
C GLN A 263 3.17 -9.94 8.50
N LEU A 264 3.10 -8.64 8.74
CA LEU A 264 1.98 -7.80 8.33
C LEU A 264 2.48 -6.50 7.69
N ARG A 265 1.96 -6.18 6.51
CA ARG A 265 1.99 -4.82 5.95
C ARG A 265 0.59 -4.24 6.07
N ARG A 266 0.35 -3.54 7.18
CA ARG A 266 -0.97 -2.93 7.45
C ARG A 266 -1.33 -1.94 6.34
N LYS A 267 -2.62 -1.85 6.06
CA LYS A 267 -3.17 -0.91 5.09
C LYS A 267 -3.87 0.26 5.78
N GLU A 268 -3.79 1.43 5.17
CA GLU A 268 -4.41 2.67 5.64
C GLU A 268 -5.11 3.38 4.48
N LEU A 269 -6.12 4.21 4.80
CA LEU A 269 -6.68 5.19 3.88
C LEU A 269 -5.94 6.52 4.02
#